data_AF-A0A091MK57-F1
#
_entry.id   AF-A0A091MK57-F1
#
_cell.length_a   1.000
_cell.length_b   1.000
_cell.length_c   1.000
_cell.angle_alpha   90.00
_cell.angle_beta   90.00
_cell.angle_gamma   90.00
#
_symmetry.space_group_name_H-M   'P 1'
#
loop_
_entity.id
_entity.type
_entity.pdbx_description
1 polymer ?
#
loop_
_entity_poly.entity_id
_entity_poly.type
_entity_poly.pdbx_seq_one_letter_code
_entity_poly.pdbx_strand_id
1 'polypeptide(L)' 'PQVTPSRYSPIPRHMIGDEDFTREPRKIILHKGSTGLGFNIVGGEDGEGIFVSFILAGGPADLSGELRRGDRILSVS' A
#
# COMPACT_ATOMS: atom_id res chain seq x y z
N PRO A 1 -4.02 28.86 -21.92
CA PRO A 1 -2.83 27.97 -21.93
C PRO A 1 -3.26 26.53 -21.59
N GLN A 2 -2.92 25.58 -22.46
CA GLN A 2 -3.51 24.25 -22.52
C GLN A 2 -3.19 23.36 -21.30
N VAL A 3 -4.22 22.69 -20.81
CA VAL A 3 -4.18 21.58 -19.86
C VAL A 3 -3.58 20.37 -20.59
N THR A 4 -2.53 19.76 -20.07
CA THR A 4 -2.08 18.45 -20.56
C THR A 4 -2.52 17.36 -19.58
N PRO A 5 -3.23 16.31 -20.03
CA PRO A 5 -3.58 15.17 -19.22
C PRO A 5 -2.50 14.10 -19.43
N SER A 6 -1.62 13.90 -18.46
CA SER A 6 -0.90 12.62 -18.33
C SER A 6 -1.84 11.68 -17.56
N ARG A 7 -2.92 11.22 -18.20
CA ARG A 7 -3.01 9.90 -18.86
C ARG A 7 -2.46 8.79 -17.96
N TYR A 8 -3.41 8.09 -17.33
CA TYR A 8 -3.32 6.67 -17.05
C TYR A 8 -2.54 5.97 -18.18
N SER A 9 -1.32 5.51 -17.89
CA SER A 9 -0.62 4.52 -18.69
C SER A 9 -0.85 3.17 -18.01
N PRO A 10 -1.54 2.20 -18.63
CA PRO A 10 -1.62 0.86 -18.10
C PRO A 10 -0.29 0.16 -18.43
N ILE A 11 0.77 0.52 -17.72
CA ILE A 11 2.01 -0.26 -17.78
C ILE A 11 1.66 -1.64 -17.20
N PRO A 12 1.89 -2.74 -17.94
CA PRO A 12 1.67 -4.08 -17.42
C PRO A 12 2.40 -4.23 -16.08
N ARG A 13 1.70 -4.74 -15.04
CA ARG A 13 2.20 -4.79 -13.65
C ARG A 13 3.60 -5.41 -13.47
N HIS A 14 4.07 -6.18 -14.46
CA HIS A 14 5.40 -6.80 -14.46
C HIS A 14 6.55 -5.87 -14.91
N MET A 15 6.25 -4.73 -15.55
CA MET A 15 7.27 -3.76 -16.01
C MET A 15 7.44 -2.55 -15.08
N ILE A 16 6.66 -2.50 -13.99
CA ILE A 16 6.87 -1.52 -12.91
C ILE A 16 8.03 -2.08 -12.08
N GLY A 17 9.25 -1.61 -12.37
CA GLY A 17 10.40 -1.92 -11.52
C GLY A 17 10.13 -1.46 -10.08
N ASP A 18 10.86 -2.01 -9.11
CA ASP A 18 10.79 -1.57 -7.71
C ASP A 18 11.01 -0.05 -7.55
N GLU A 19 11.53 0.62 -8.59
CA GLU A 19 11.84 2.05 -8.68
C GLU A 19 10.64 2.98 -8.91
N ASP A 20 9.47 2.48 -9.35
CA ASP A 20 8.26 3.31 -9.51
C ASP A 20 7.47 3.46 -8.19
N PHE A 21 7.89 2.78 -7.12
CA PHE A 21 7.39 3.04 -5.77
C PHE A 21 8.12 4.26 -5.23
N THR A 22 7.54 5.42 -5.50
CA THR A 22 7.96 6.63 -4.82
C THR A 22 7.88 6.38 -3.32
N ARG A 23 8.93 6.77 -2.58
CA ARG A 23 8.97 6.68 -1.10
C ARG A 23 8.01 7.66 -0.43
N GLU A 24 7.09 8.23 -1.20
CA GLU A 24 6.13 9.23 -0.76
C GLU A 24 4.98 8.57 0.00
N PRO A 25 4.47 9.22 1.07
CA PRO A 25 3.27 8.76 1.77
C PRO A 25 2.07 8.62 0.83
N ARG A 26 1.40 7.46 0.89
CA ARG A 26 0.17 7.17 0.13
C ARG A 26 -1.00 7.00 1.09
N LYS A 27 -2.14 7.60 0.77
CA LYS A 27 -3.40 7.36 1.50
C LYS A 27 -4.12 6.18 0.86
N ILE A 28 -4.32 5.12 1.64
CA ILE A 28 -5.03 3.91 1.22
C ILE A 28 -6.32 3.80 2.03
N ILE A 29 -7.42 3.45 1.36
CA ILE A 29 -8.72 3.22 2.01
C ILE A 29 -8.99 1.72 1.97
N LEU A 30 -9.09 1.10 3.14
CA LEU A 30 -9.46 -0.30 3.28
C LEU A 30 -10.80 -0.42 4.00
N HIS A 31 -11.67 -1.27 3.46
CA HIS A 31 -12.92 -1.64 4.13
C HIS A 31 -12.69 -2.91 4.96
N LYS A 32 -13.02 -2.87 6.25
CA LYS A 32 -12.83 -3.99 7.16
C LYS A 32 -13.74 -5.17 6.76
N GLY A 33 -13.14 -6.34 6.52
CA GLY A 33 -13.85 -7.59 6.33
C GLY A 33 -14.20 -8.30 7.65
N SER A 34 -14.74 -9.50 7.56
CA SER A 34 -15.14 -10.30 8.74
C SER A 34 -13.97 -10.66 9.66
N THR A 35 -12.76 -10.78 9.12
CA THR A 35 -11.53 -11.14 9.85
C THR A 35 -10.59 -9.95 10.08
N GLY A 36 -11.00 -8.73 9.74
CA GLY A 36 -10.16 -7.53 9.86
C GLY A 36 -9.78 -6.93 8.50
N LEU A 37 -8.62 -6.26 8.45
CA LEU A 37 -8.13 -5.56 7.26
C LEU A 37 -7.28 -6.44 6.32
N GLY A 38 -6.89 -7.64 6.77
CA GLY A 38 -6.16 -8.60 5.94
C GLY A 38 -4.66 -8.36 5.83
N PHE A 39 -4.03 -7.74 6.83
CA PHE A 39 -2.57 -7.61 6.91
C PHE A 39 -2.10 -7.70 8.37
N ASN A 40 -0.82 -8.07 8.55
CA ASN A 40 -0.15 -8.05 9.85
C ASN A 40 0.92 -6.94 9.88
N ILE A 41 1.25 -6.49 11.08
CA ILE A 41 2.29 -5.49 11.33
C ILE A 41 3.42 -6.06 12.19
N VAL A 42 4.59 -5.43 12.13
CA VAL A 42 5.74 -5.61 13.02
C VAL A 42 6.32 -4.24 13.39
N GLY A 43 7.18 -4.21 14.40
CA GLY A 43 7.79 -2.98 14.93
C GLY A 43 6.85 -2.20 15.85
N GLY A 44 7.19 -0.93 16.12
CA GLY A 44 6.47 -0.08 17.07
C GLY A 44 7.01 -0.11 18.50
N GLU A 45 8.09 -0.85 18.76
CA GLU A 45 8.85 -0.83 20.01
C GLU A 45 10.08 0.09 19.85
N ASP A 46 10.55 0.69 20.95
CA ASP A 46 11.80 1.49 21.02
C ASP A 46 11.97 2.59 19.95
N GLY A 47 10.85 3.17 19.47
CA GLY A 47 10.86 4.20 18.44
C GLY A 47 11.04 3.69 17.01
N GLU A 48 11.02 2.37 16.81
CA GLU A 48 10.96 1.76 15.48
C GLU A 48 9.64 2.08 14.78
N GLY A 49 9.70 2.15 13.45
CA GLY A 49 8.49 2.30 12.64
C GLY A 49 7.57 1.09 12.74
N ILE A 50 6.31 1.28 12.35
CA ILE A 50 5.34 0.19 12.20
C ILE A 50 5.31 -0.19 10.72
N PHE A 51 5.52 -1.48 10.43
CA PHE A 51 5.65 -1.97 9.05
C PHE A 51 4.71 -3.13 8.78
N VAL A 52 4.20 -3.22 7.56
CA VAL A 52 3.41 -4.37 7.10
C VAL A 52 4.33 -5.57 6.91
N SER A 53 4.07 -6.66 7.63
CA SER A 53 4.88 -7.88 7.57
C SER A 53 4.29 -8.96 6.67
N PHE A 54 2.97 -8.99 6.53
CA PHE A 54 2.24 -10.00 5.76
C PHE A 54 0.93 -9.43 5.23
N ILE A 55 0.53 -9.88 4.04
CA ILE A 55 -0.78 -9.60 3.44
C ILE A 55 -1.51 -10.93 3.23
N LEU A 56 -2.73 -11.02 3.74
CA LEU A 56 -3.59 -12.19 3.62
C LEU A 56 -4.19 -12.23 2.21
N ALA A 57 -3.86 -13.28 1.45
CA ALA A 57 -4.46 -13.53 0.13
C ALA A 57 -5.99 -13.58 0.22
N GLY A 58 -6.65 -12.87 -0.68
CA GLY A 58 -8.11 -12.69 -0.72
C GLY A 58 -8.69 -11.77 0.38
N GLY A 59 -7.85 -11.22 1.26
CA GLY A 59 -8.25 -10.25 2.27
C GLY A 59 -8.40 -8.82 1.71
N PRO A 60 -8.98 -7.87 2.47
CA PRO A 60 -9.21 -6.51 1.97
C PRO A 60 -7.94 -5.78 1.48
N ALA A 61 -6.81 -5.93 2.18
CA ALA A 61 -5.53 -5.36 1.77
C ALA A 61 -4.97 -5.96 0.48
N ASP A 62 -5.17 -7.27 0.24
CA ASP A 62 -4.78 -7.93 -1.00
C ASP A 62 -5.65 -7.45 -2.17
N LEU A 63 -6.97 -7.40 -1.95
CA LEU A 63 -7.94 -6.99 -2.96
C LEU A 63 -7.80 -5.53 -3.38
N SER A 64 -7.29 -4.64 -2.52
CA SER A 64 -6.97 -3.26 -2.94
C SER A 64 -5.76 -3.23 -3.88
N GLY A 65 -4.78 -4.10 -3.67
CA GLY A 65 -3.51 -4.14 -4.42
C GLY A 65 -2.60 -2.93 -4.16
N GLU A 66 -2.96 -2.06 -3.22
CA GLU A 66 -2.24 -0.81 -2.93
C GLU A 66 -1.24 -0.96 -1.78
N LEU A 67 -1.61 -1.72 -0.74
CA LEU A 67 -0.78 -2.00 0.43
C LEU A 67 0.18 -3.13 0.12
N ARG A 68 1.43 -3.03 0.60
CA ARG A 68 2.47 -4.03 0.36
C ARG A 68 3.24 -4.38 1.61
N ARG A 69 3.79 -5.58 1.65
CA ARG A 69 4.80 -5.94 2.65
C ARG A 69 5.96 -4.95 2.57
N GLY A 70 6.40 -4.44 3.72
CA GLY A 70 7.43 -3.42 3.82
C GLY A 70 6.92 -1.98 3.84
N ASP A 71 5.64 -1.73 3.53
CA ASP A 71 5.06 -0.40 3.69
C ASP A 71 5.10 0.02 5.17
N ARG A 72 5.56 1.25 5.42
CA ARG A 72 5.54 1.88 6.75
C ARG A 72 4.20 2.57 6.96
N ILE A 73 3.53 2.24 8.06
CA ILE A 73 2.29 2.90 8.47
C ILE A 73 2.66 4.19 9.21
N LEU A 74 2.20 5.32 8.69
CA LEU A 74 2.47 6.63 9.28
C LEU A 74 1.32 7.12 10.16
N SER A 75 0.08 6.83 9.77
CA SER A 75 -1.12 7.18 10.52
C SER A 75 -2.32 6.31 10.11
N VAL A 76 -3.32 6.25 10.99
CA VAL A 76 -4.63 5.63 10.76
C VAL A 76 -5.68 6.64 11.24
N SER A 77 -6.75 6.83 10.46
CA SER A 77 -7.83 7.78 10.74
C SER A 77 -9.19 7.19 10.46
#